data_AF-A0A392QVD8-F1
#
_entry.id   AF-A0A392QVD8-F1
#
_cell.length_a   1.000
_cell.length_b   1.000
_cell.length_c   1.000
_cell.angle_alpha   90.00
_cell.angle_beta   90.00
_cell.angle_gamma   90.00
#
_symmetry.space_group_name_H-M   'P 1'
#
loop_
_entity.id
_entity.type
_entity.pdbx_description
1 polymer ?
#
loop_
_entity_poly.entity_id
_entity_poly.type
_entity_poly.pdbx_seq_one_letter_code
_entity_poly.pdbx_strand_id
1 'polypeptide(L)'
;MWGETADASDVQQTIWPRAAAAAERLWSPRDSTSARNVTLTALPRLQHFRCLLNGRGVPAAPVTNYYGRRAPDGPGSCYDQ
;
A
#
# COMPACT_ATOMS: atom_id res chain seq x y z
N MET A 1 -9.31 2.45 -11.14
CA MET A 1 -8.07 2.04 -11.83
C MET A 1 -8.47 1.75 -13.27
N TRP A 2 -7.82 2.37 -14.24
CA TRP A 2 -8.08 2.12 -15.66
C TRP A 2 -7.25 0.93 -16.14
N GLY A 3 -7.83 0.10 -17.01
CA GLY A 3 -7.33 -1.24 -17.34
C GLY A 3 -6.48 -1.35 -18.60
N GLU A 4 -6.07 -0.25 -19.23
CA GLU A 4 -5.35 -0.27 -20.51
C GLU A 4 -4.02 -1.03 -20.42
N THR A 5 -3.41 -1.06 -19.22
CA THR A 5 -2.15 -1.75 -18.94
C THR A 5 -2.24 -2.59 -17.66
N ALA A 6 -3.42 -3.12 -17.32
CA ALA A 6 -3.59 -3.95 -16.12
C ALA A 6 -4.36 -5.23 -16.46
N ASP A 7 -3.88 -6.37 -15.99
CA ASP A 7 -4.53 -7.67 -16.16
C ASP A 7 -4.47 -8.49 -14.86
N ALA A 8 -4.89 -9.75 -14.91
CA ALA A 8 -4.92 -10.62 -13.73
C ALA A 8 -3.54 -10.83 -13.07
N SER A 9 -2.44 -10.59 -13.79
CA SER A 9 -1.08 -10.78 -13.29
C SER A 9 -0.59 -9.62 -12.42
N ASP A 10 -1.07 -8.40 -12.65
CA ASP A 10 -0.57 -7.18 -12.00
C ASP A 10 -1.66 -6.30 -11.34
N VAL A 11 -2.94 -6.67 -11.48
CA VAL A 11 -4.09 -5.90 -10.95
C VAL A 11 -3.99 -5.69 -9.45
N GLN A 12 -3.61 -6.72 -8.69
CA GLN A 12 -3.58 -6.67 -7.23
C GLN A 12 -2.44 -5.77 -6.73
N GLN A 13 -1.25 -5.88 -7.31
CA GLN A 13 -0.08 -5.07 -7.01
C GLN A 13 -0.29 -3.61 -7.45
N THR A 14 -1.15 -3.40 -8.46
CA THR A 14 -1.57 -2.06 -8.86
C THR A 14 -2.50 -1.45 -7.82
N ILE A 15 -3.50 -2.20 -7.36
CA ILE A 15 -4.53 -1.67 -6.44
C ILE A 15 -3.97 -1.53 -5.02
N TRP A 16 -3.27 -2.54 -4.53
CA TRP A 16 -2.80 -2.64 -3.15
C TRP A 16 -1.32 -2.33 -3.03
N PRO A 17 -0.91 -1.54 -2.01
CA PRO A 17 -1.68 -1.07 -0.85
C PRO A 17 -2.34 0.31 -1.04
N ARG A 18 -2.24 0.93 -2.23
CA ARG A 18 -2.71 2.31 -2.48
C ARG A 18 -4.20 2.51 -2.18
N ALA A 19 -5.03 1.52 -2.52
CA ALA A 19 -6.45 1.54 -2.21
C ALA A 19 -6.74 1.54 -0.70
N ALA A 20 -5.86 0.96 0.13
CA ALA A 20 -6.01 0.97 1.58
C ALA A 20 -5.87 2.38 2.17
N ALA A 21 -4.96 3.20 1.62
CA ALA A 21 -4.82 4.59 2.04
C ALA A 21 -6.09 5.42 1.73
N ALA A 22 -6.68 5.21 0.55
CA ALA A 22 -7.97 5.82 0.21
C ALA A 22 -9.09 5.31 1.14
N ALA A 23 -9.12 4.01 1.43
CA ALA A 23 -10.09 3.42 2.35
C ALA A 23 -10.00 4.02 3.75
N GLU A 24 -8.79 4.19 4.31
CA GLU A 24 -8.60 4.80 5.63
C GLU A 24 -9.13 6.23 5.69
N ARG A 25 -8.88 7.03 4.64
CA ARG A 25 -9.33 8.42 4.54
C ARG A 25 -10.84 8.56 4.42
N LEU A 26 -11.50 7.61 3.75
CA LEU A 26 -12.96 7.60 3.58
C LEU A 26 -13.68 6.99 4.79
N TRP A 27 -13.05 6.06 5.48
CA TRP A 27 -13.61 5.37 6.63
C TRP A 27 -13.52 6.19 7.93
N SER A 28 -12.40 6.90 8.11
CA SER A 28 -12.08 7.52 9.40
C SER A 28 -12.50 9.00 9.45
N PRO A 29 -12.89 9.54 10.61
CA PRO A 29 -13.15 10.97 10.78
C PRO A 29 -11.97 11.82 10.30
N ARG A 30 -12.26 12.98 9.71
CA ARG A 30 -11.24 13.85 9.10
C ARG A 30 -10.05 14.12 10.03
N ASP A 31 -10.30 14.39 11.30
CA ASP A 31 -9.25 14.75 12.25
C ASP A 31 -8.28 13.60 12.55
N SER A 32 -8.77 12.36 12.51
CA SER A 32 -7.95 11.16 12.74
C SER A 32 -6.93 10.87 11.64
N THR A 33 -7.15 11.45 10.44
CA THR A 33 -6.30 11.26 9.25
C THR A 33 -5.67 12.57 8.78
N SER A 34 -5.86 13.69 9.50
CA SER A 34 -5.30 15.01 9.15
C SER A 34 -4.00 15.32 9.88
N ALA A 35 -3.26 14.29 10.29
CA ALA A 35 -1.99 14.46 10.97
C ALA A 35 -1.01 15.27 10.11
N ARG A 36 -0.33 16.24 10.73
CA ARG A 36 0.61 17.14 10.04
C ARG A 36 1.83 16.40 9.49
N ASN A 37 2.18 15.25 10.06
CA ASN A 37 3.29 14.42 9.61
C ASN A 37 2.83 13.00 9.28
N VAL A 38 2.69 12.71 7.98
CA VAL A 38 2.26 11.42 7.44
C VAL A 38 3.30 10.32 7.68
N THR A 39 4.60 10.66 7.70
CA THR A 39 5.68 9.67 7.85
C THR A 39 5.73 9.06 9.24
N LEU A 40 5.30 9.80 10.27
CA LEU A 40 5.25 9.32 11.65
C LEU A 40 3.90 8.66 12.02
N THR A 41 2.89 8.77 11.16
CA THR A 41 1.51 8.37 11.51
C THR A 41 0.96 7.29 10.57
N ALA A 42 0.60 7.66 9.34
CA ALA A 42 -0.04 6.75 8.40
C ALA A 42 0.96 5.80 7.72
N LEU A 43 2.18 6.26 7.44
CA LEU A 43 3.20 5.45 6.75
C LEU A 43 3.51 4.11 7.47
N PRO A 44 3.88 4.08 8.76
CA PRO A 44 4.17 2.82 9.45
C PRO A 44 2.95 1.88 9.51
N ARG A 45 1.74 2.44 9.65
CA ARG A 45 0.50 1.65 9.60
C ARG A 45 0.26 1.03 8.23
N LEU A 46 0.52 1.79 7.16
CA LEU A 46 0.35 1.31 5.78
C LEU A 46 1.38 0.23 5.44
N GLN A 47 2.64 0.38 5.88
CA GLN A 47 3.69 -0.64 5.75
C GLN A 47 3.27 -1.93 6.46
N HIS A 48 2.77 -1.84 7.70
CA HIS A 48 2.25 -2.99 8.43
C HIS A 48 1.03 -3.63 7.74
N PHE A 49 0.08 -2.81 7.27
CA PHE A 49 -1.12 -3.30 6.59
C PHE A 49 -0.80 -4.03 5.28
N ARG A 50 0.22 -3.57 4.54
CA ARG A 50 0.75 -4.27 3.36
C ARG A 50 1.20 -5.70 3.70
N CYS A 51 1.78 -5.92 4.87
CA CYS A 51 2.13 -7.27 5.33
C CYS A 51 0.94 -8.13 5.68
N LEU A 52 -0.07 -7.54 6.31
CA LEU A 52 -1.32 -8.22 6.60
C LEU A 52 -2.06 -8.66 5.33
N LEU A 53 -1.97 -7.88 4.24
CA LEU A 53 -2.51 -8.24 2.92
C LEU A 53 -1.75 -9.42 2.31
N ASN A 54 -0.41 -9.35 2.30
CA ASN A 54 0.43 -10.43 1.79
C ASN A 54 0.19 -11.75 2.55
N GLY A 55 0.07 -11.68 3.89
CA GLY A 55 -0.25 -12.85 4.72
C GLY A 55 -1.65 -13.44 4.48
N ARG A 56 -2.56 -12.68 3.85
CA ARG A 56 -3.89 -13.13 3.42
C ARG A 56 -3.94 -13.57 1.96
N GLY A 57 -2.80 -13.63 1.27
CA GLY A 57 -2.73 -14.01 -0.14
C GLY A 57 -3.11 -12.89 -1.12
N VAL A 58 -3.21 -11.63 -0.65
CA VAL A 58 -3.40 -10.46 -1.53
C VAL A 58 -2.03 -9.88 -1.85
N PRO A 59 -1.51 -10.02 -3.08
CA PRO A 59 -0.16 -9.58 -3.40
C PRO A 59 -0.13 -8.06 -3.51
N ALA A 60 0.36 -7.41 -2.46
CA ALA A 60 0.44 -5.95 -2.35
C ALA A 60 1.86 -5.45 -2.70
N ALA A 61 1.91 -4.40 -3.51
CA ALA A 61 3.17 -3.76 -3.90
C ALA A 61 3.92 -3.18 -2.70
N PRO A 62 5.25 -2.98 -2.80
CA PRO A 62 6.00 -2.26 -1.78
C PRO A 62 5.51 -0.82 -1.61
N VAL A 63 5.51 -0.31 -0.38
CA VAL A 63 4.96 1.03 -0.06
C VAL A 63 5.91 2.15 -0.52
N THR A 64 7.22 1.92 -0.40
CA THR A 64 8.28 2.92 -0.62
C THR A 64 8.83 2.94 -2.05
N ASN A 65 8.27 2.13 -2.95
CA ASN A 65 8.70 2.10 -4.34
C ASN A 65 8.42 3.43 -5.04
N TYR A 66 9.47 4.03 -5.60
CA TYR A 66 9.34 5.25 -6.41
C TYR A 66 8.48 5.03 -7.66
N TYR A 67 8.67 3.90 -8.35
CA TYR A 67 7.85 3.49 -9.48
C TYR A 67 6.81 2.44 -9.07
N GLY A 68 5.55 2.68 -9.43
CA GLY A 68 4.49 1.69 -9.26
C GLY A 68 4.78 0.41 -10.04
N ARG A 69 4.33 -0.73 -9.52
CA ARG A 69 4.54 -2.08 -10.10
C ARG A 69 6.01 -2.55 -10.20
N ARG A 70 6.96 -1.82 -9.61
CA ARG A 70 8.35 -2.28 -9.50
C ARG A 70 8.46 -3.37 -8.44
N ALA A 71 9.41 -4.29 -8.61
CA ALA A 71 9.81 -5.23 -7.58
C ALA A 71 10.36 -4.48 -6.34
N PRO A 72 10.32 -5.08 -5.13
CA PRO A 72 11.03 -4.55 -3.98
C PRO A 72 12.55 -4.60 -4.20
N ASP A 73 13.29 -3.72 -3.50
CA ASP A 73 14.76 -3.66 -3.58
C ASP A 73 15.45 -4.91 -3.00
N GLY A 74 14.76 -5.68 -2.15
CA GLY A 74 15.32 -6.89 -1.55
C GLY A 74 14.28 -7.87 -0.99
N PRO A 75 14.73 -9.07 -0.57
CA PRO A 75 13.91 -10.02 0.16
C PRO A 75 13.49 -9.44 1.51
N GLY A 76 12.38 -9.91 2.06
CA GLY A 76 11.92 -9.41 3.36
C GLY A 76 11.38 -7.98 3.35
N SER A 77 11.12 -7.40 2.17
CA SER A 77 10.55 -6.05 1.97
C SER A 77 9.25 -5.75 2.71
N CYS A 78 8.68 -6.71 3.44
CA CYS A 78 7.54 -6.47 4.31
C CYS A 78 7.98 -5.91 5.66
N TYR A 79 9.10 -6.39 6.17
CA TYR A 79 9.62 -6.07 7.49
C TYR A 79 10.56 -4.86 7.45
N ASP A 80 11.12 -4.55 6.28
CA ASP A 80 12.03 -3.42 6.06
C ASP A 80 11.64 -2.71 4.74
N GLN A 81 11.11 -1.48 4.84
CA GLN A 81 10.53 -0.70 3.73
C GLN A 81 10.95 0.76 3.75
#